data_AF-A0A498RE99-F1
#
_entry.id   AF-A0A498RE99-F1
#
_cell.length_a   1.000
_cell.length_b   1.000
_cell.length_c   1.000
_cell.angle_alpha   90.00
_cell.angle_beta   90.00
_cell.angle_gamma   90.00
#
_symmetry.space_group_name_H-M   'P 1'
#
loop_
_entity.id
_entity.type
_entity.pdbx_description
1 polymer ?
#
loop_
_entity_poly.entity_id
_entity_poly.type
_entity_poly.pdbx_seq_one_letter_code
_entity_poly.pdbx_strand_id
1 'polypeptide(L)' 'MSNNQDKKLSVIHAAMGLIIENGISELTTAKIAEQAETAETVIYRYFKNKQDILQYCIQAWK' A
#
# COMPACT_ATOMS: atom_id res chain seq x y z
N MET A 1 16.44 13.38 1.73
CA MET A 1 16.47 12.21 2.63
C MET A 1 15.05 11.68 2.70
N SER A 2 14.66 10.77 1.81
CA SER A 2 13.30 10.20 1.84
C SER A 2 13.21 9.20 2.97
N ASN A 3 12.41 9.51 3.99
CA ASN A 3 12.30 8.71 5.18
C ASN A 3 11.58 7.40 4.80
N ASN A 4 12.05 6.24 5.27
CA ASN A 4 11.40 4.95 5.00
C ASN A 4 9.91 4.95 5.38
N GLN A 5 9.53 5.81 6.33
CA GLN A 5 8.15 6.07 6.71
C GLN A 5 7.32 6.73 5.61
N ASP A 6 7.89 7.66 4.84
CA ASP A 6 7.18 8.35 3.76
C ASP A 6 6.81 7.37 2.64
N LYS A 7 7.72 6.45 2.31
CA LYS A 7 7.47 5.38 1.33
C LYS A 7 6.47 4.35 1.84
N LYS A 8 6.50 4.03 3.13
CA LYS A 8 5.47 3.18 3.73
C LYS A 8 4.09 3.83 3.65
N LEU A 9 3.99 5.12 3.96
CA LEU A 9 2.76 5.89 3.89
C LEU A 9 2.23 6.03 2.46
N SER A 10 3.10 6.25 1.46
CA SER A 10 2.67 6.34 0.06
C SER A 10 2.01 5.04 -0.42
N VAL A 11 2.56 3.89 -0.01
CA VAL A 11 1.97 2.58 -0.31
C VAL A 11 0.62 2.41 0.37
N ILE A 12 0.46 2.86 1.62
CA ILE A 12 -0.82 2.79 2.35
C ILE A 12 -1.87 3.69 1.68
N HIS A 13 -1.52 4.91 1.29
CA HIS A 13 -2.43 5.82 0.60
C HIS A 13 -2.86 5.27 -0.77
N ALA A 14 -1.93 4.71 -1.54
CA ALA A 14 -2.24 4.06 -2.81
C ALA A 14 -3.19 2.87 -2.62
N ALA A 15 -2.93 2.02 -1.63
CA ALA A 15 -3.80 0.89 -1.30
C ALA A 15 -5.20 1.34 -0.87
N MET A 16 -5.30 2.40 -0.05
CA MET A 16 -6.59 2.98 0.34
C MET A 16 -7.36 3.54 -0.86
N GLY A 17 -6.69 4.24 -1.78
CA GLY A 17 -7.30 4.74 -3.01
C GLY A 17 -7.95 3.61 -3.82
N LEU A 18 -7.21 2.51 -4.04
CA LEU A 18 -7.73 1.34 -4.73
C LEU A 18 -8.94 0.71 -4.03
N ILE A 19 -8.92 0.63 -2.69
CA ILE A 19 -10.04 0.10 -1.90
C ILE A 19 -11.29 0.98 -2.06
N ILE A 20 -11.12 2.30 -2.02
CA ILE A 20 -12.24 3.25 -2.14
C ILE A 20 -12.85 3.20 -3.55
N GLU A 21 -12.01 3.10 -4.59
CA GLU A 21 -12.47 3.13 -5.97
C GLU A 21 -13.04 1.80 -6.46
N ASN A 22 -12.38 0.68 -6.12
CA ASN A 22 -12.63 -0.63 -6.73
C ASN A 22 -12.98 -1.74 -5.73
N GLY A 23 -12.95 -1.43 -4.43
CA GLY A 23 -13.11 -2.42 -3.37
C GLY A 23 -11.87 -3.30 -3.13
N ILE A 24 -11.94 -4.14 -2.11
CA ILE A 24 -10.81 -4.95 -1.63
C ILE A 24 -10.43 -6.08 -2.61
N SER A 25 -11.38 -6.55 -3.43
CA SER A 25 -11.14 -7.64 -4.41
C SER A 25 -10.05 -7.28 -5.42
N GLU A 26 -10.00 -6.01 -5.83
CA GLU A 26 -9.04 -5.49 -6.81
C GLU A 26 -7.70 -5.07 -6.18
N LEU A 27 -7.56 -5.21 -4.86
CA LEU A 27 -6.30 -4.89 -4.18
C LEU A 27 -5.26 -5.98 -4.48
N THR A 28 -4.24 -5.62 -5.27
CA THR A 28 -3.07 -6.46 -5.54
C THR A 28 -1.79 -5.66 -5.31
N THR A 29 -0.69 -6.33 -4.95
CA THR A 29 0.61 -5.65 -4.74
C THR A 29 1.09 -4.95 -6.01
N ALA A 30 0.83 -5.53 -7.18
CA ALA A 30 1.10 -4.92 -8.49
C ALA A 30 0.41 -3.56 -8.66
N LYS A 31 -0.93 -3.53 -8.50
CA LYS A 31 -1.73 -2.30 -8.63
C LYS A 31 -1.34 -1.25 -7.58
N ILE A 32 -1.05 -1.69 -6.35
CA ILE A 32 -0.57 -0.78 -5.31
C ILE A 32 0.77 -0.17 -5.70
N ALA A 33 1.70 -0.95 -6.26
CA ALA A 33 3.01 -0.46 -6.67
C ALA A 33 2.88 0.56 -7.81
N GLU A 34 2.04 0.25 -8.80
CA GLU A 34 1.72 1.15 -9.90
C GLU A 34 1.15 2.48 -9.38
N GLN A 35 0.13 2.43 -8.52
CA GLN A 35 -0.51 3.63 -7.97
C GLN A 35 0.38 4.40 -6.99
N ALA A 36 1.32 3.74 -6.32
CA ALA A 36 2.32 4.38 -5.45
C ALA A 36 3.57 4.84 -6.21
N GLU A 37 3.59 4.72 -7.54
CA GLU A 37 4.73 5.03 -8.41
C GLU A 37 6.03 4.36 -7.92
N THR A 38 5.94 3.08 -7.57
CA THR A 38 7.04 2.30 -7.01
C THR A 38 7.08 0.88 -7.56
N ALA A 39 8.17 0.15 -7.29
CA ALA A 39 8.28 -1.25 -7.65
C ALA A 39 7.70 -2.14 -6.55
N GLU A 40 7.10 -3.28 -6.93
CA GLU A 40 6.62 -4.27 -5.96
C GLU A 40 7.72 -4.72 -4.98
N THR A 41 8.96 -4.84 -5.45
CA THR A 41 10.11 -5.19 -4.60
C THR A 41 10.36 -4.18 -3.49
N VAL A 42 9.97 -2.91 -3.66
CA VAL A 42 10.06 -1.87 -2.64
C VAL A 42 8.95 -2.03 -1.61
N ILE A 43 7.74 -2.41 -2.03
CA ILE A 43 6.63 -2.72 -1.12
C ILE A 43 7.02 -3.83 -0.15
N TYR A 44 7.63 -4.90 -0.65
CA TYR A 44 8.06 -6.04 0.16
C TYR A 44 9.16 -5.72 1.19
N ARG A 45 9.80 -4.54 1.11
CA ARG A 45 10.71 -4.07 2.17
C ARG A 45 9.99 -3.58 3.41
N TYR A 46 8.73 -3.15 3.26
CA TYR A 46 7.92 -2.54 4.33
C TYR A 46 6.76 -3.42 4.78
N PHE A 47 6.26 -4.28 3.91
CA PHE A 47 5.10 -5.14 4.14
C PHE A 47 5.42 -6.57 3.78
N LYS A 48 5.03 -7.51 4.65
CA LYS A 48 5.31 -8.94 4.42
C LYS A 48 4.46 -9.51 3.28
N ASN A 49 3.23 -9.03 3.15
CA ASN A 49 2.25 -9.50 2.19
C ASN A 49 1.08 -8.50 2.07
N LYS A 50 0.11 -8.81 1.20
CA LYS A 50 -1.10 -7.99 1.03
C LYS A 50 -1.93 -7.83 2.31
N GLN A 51 -2.03 -8.86 3.15
CA GLN A 51 -2.82 -8.80 4.39
C GLN A 51 -2.22 -7.80 5.38
N ASP A 52 -0.88 -7.72 5.44
CA ASP A 52 -0.15 -6.73 6.24
C ASP A 52 -0.50 -5.31 5.78
N ILE A 53 -0.50 -5.05 4.47
CA ILE A 53 -0.92 -3.74 3.90
C ILE A 53 -2.34 -3.40 4.32
N LEU A 54 -3.28 -4.34 4.16
CA LEU A 54 -4.69 -4.14 4.51
C LEU A 54 -4.88 -3.84 6.00
N GLN A 55 -4.14 -4.54 6.87
CA GLN A 55 -4.16 -4.28 8.30
C GLN A 55 -3.72 -2.85 8.62
N TYR A 56 -2.66 -2.35 7.96
CA TYR A 56 -2.23 -0.97 8.11
C TYR A 56 -3.27 0.03 7.60
N CYS A 57 -3.93 -0.24 6.46
CA CYS A 57 -5.01 0.63 5.97
C CYS A 57 -6.16 0.75 7.00
N ILE A 58 -6.56 -0.37 7.62
CA ILE A 58 -7.61 -0.37 8.66
C ILE A 58 -7.16 0.40 9.91
N GLN A 59 -5.90 0.25 10.31
CA GLN A 59 -5.36 0.97 11.47
C GLN A 59 -5.21 2.47 11.22
N ALA A 60 -4.84 2.86 10.00
CA ALA A 60 -4.67 4.26 9.61
C ALA A 60 -6.01 5.01 9.48
N TRP A 61 -7.13 4.30 9.33
CA TRP A 61 -8.48 4.87 9.29
C TRP A 61 -9.09 5.17 10.65
N LYS A 62 -8.45 4.75 11.75
CA LYS A 62 -8.95 4.97 13.11
C LYS A 62 -8.50 6.32 13.66
#